data_AF-A0A0G1VZE4-F1
#
_entry.id   AF-A0A0G1VZE4-F1
#
_cell.length_a   1.000
_cell.length_b   1.000
_cell.length_c   1.000
_cell.angle_alpha   90.00
_cell.angle_beta   90.00
_cell.angle_gamma   90.00
#
_symmetry.space_group_name_H-M   'P 1'
#
loop_
_entity.id
_entity.type
_entity.pdbx_description
1 polymer ?
#
loop_
_entity_poly.entity_id
_entity_poly.type
_entity_poly.pdbx_seq_one_letter_code
_entity_poly.pdbx_strand_id
1 'polypeptide(L)'
;MFRFITRFLHKIRHPHPPVREIDPDQIFLDSRNLPAFDRHQFEGRLERPISRRIIWSVGVVFTLILLLLLGKTYTLQVQDGGTYAKQSAQNRLRHTLIFGSRGVLYDKRGTFLAWNIIDTDEPEFSKRKYLDQAGLSHILGFLKYPTKDKAGFYYKVDFEGRDGVEKYYNEYITPQHGLKIVETDAHGKVQSESVLKPPRDGESVTLTIDARLQDKLYGFIEQLAKDRGFQGGAAVLMDVENGDLLSMASFPEYDSQALTDGTEKKKSFRPKRRL
;
A
#
# COMPACT_ATOMS: atom_id res chain seq x y z
N MET A 1 -61.36 -13.54 61.47
CA MET A 1 -62.13 -14.29 62.50
C MET A 1 -61.15 -14.73 63.59
N PHE A 2 -61.38 -14.30 64.84
CA PHE A 2 -60.89 -14.84 66.12
C PHE A 2 -59.38 -14.83 66.52
N ARG A 3 -59.01 -13.73 67.17
CA ARG A 3 -58.43 -13.54 68.53
C ARG A 3 -58.26 -14.78 69.46
N PHE A 4 -57.09 -14.93 70.11
CA PHE A 4 -56.81 -15.04 71.60
C PHE A 4 -55.42 -15.68 71.88
N ILE A 5 -54.42 -14.94 72.41
CA ILE A 5 -53.93 -14.85 73.82
C ILE A 5 -53.33 -16.14 74.42
N THR A 6 -52.02 -16.10 74.79
CA THR A 6 -51.56 -16.31 76.19
C THR A 6 -50.10 -15.84 76.41
N ARG A 7 -49.90 -15.10 77.51
CA ARG A 7 -48.62 -14.73 78.14
C ARG A 7 -48.09 -15.90 79.00
N PHE A 8 -46.77 -16.03 79.14
CA PHE A 8 -46.13 -16.35 80.42
C PHE A 8 -44.65 -15.92 80.45
N LEU A 9 -44.23 -15.22 81.51
CA LEU A 9 -42.85 -14.79 81.78
C LEU A 9 -41.99 -15.95 82.30
N HIS A 10 -40.67 -15.98 82.02
CA HIS A 10 -39.63 -15.73 83.05
C HIS A 10 -38.16 -15.80 82.54
N LYS A 11 -37.34 -14.96 83.19
CA LYS A 11 -35.93 -15.11 83.58
C LYS A 11 -34.79 -14.68 82.63
N ILE A 12 -34.08 -13.66 83.11
CA ILE A 12 -32.84 -13.05 82.61
C ILE A 12 -31.62 -13.90 83.00
N ARG A 13 -30.66 -14.07 82.07
CA ARG A 13 -29.21 -14.21 82.35
C ARG A 13 -28.37 -14.01 81.08
N HIS A 14 -27.40 -13.09 81.14
CA HIS A 14 -26.44 -12.79 80.07
C HIS A 14 -25.22 -13.74 80.13
N PRO A 15 -24.67 -14.21 78.99
CA PRO A 15 -23.34 -14.81 78.94
C PRO A 15 -22.29 -13.80 78.44
N HIS A 16 -21.12 -13.76 79.09
CA HIS A 16 -19.94 -13.01 78.64
C HIS A 16 -19.28 -13.68 77.41
N PRO A 17 -18.77 -12.91 76.43
CA PRO A 17 -18.05 -13.48 75.28
C PRO A 17 -16.64 -13.96 75.69
N PRO A 18 -16.07 -14.96 74.99
CA PRO A 18 -14.78 -15.53 75.33
C PRO A 18 -13.63 -14.56 75.03
N VAL A 19 -12.62 -14.54 75.91
CA VAL A 19 -11.36 -13.80 75.71
C VAL A 19 -10.59 -14.50 74.60
N ARG A 20 -10.29 -13.75 73.53
CA ARG A 20 -9.47 -14.22 72.41
C ARG A 20 -8.01 -14.11 72.83
N GLU A 21 -7.34 -15.25 73.05
CA GLU A 21 -5.89 -15.30 73.22
C GLU A 21 -5.25 -14.84 71.90
N ILE A 22 -4.35 -13.85 71.99
CA ILE A 22 -3.64 -13.28 70.85
C ILE A 22 -2.28 -14.00 70.79
N ASP A 23 -2.03 -14.72 69.70
CA ASP A 23 -0.74 -15.39 69.48
C ASP A 23 0.40 -14.35 69.34
N PRO A 24 1.59 -14.57 69.92
CA PRO A 24 2.69 -13.60 69.93
C PRO A 24 3.13 -13.13 68.54
N ASP A 25 2.94 -13.96 67.54
CA ASP A 25 3.22 -13.73 66.12
C ASP A 25 2.27 -12.70 65.48
N GLN A 26 1.09 -12.43 66.06
CA GLN A 26 0.22 -11.33 65.64
C GLN A 26 0.66 -9.95 66.17
N ILE A 27 1.50 -9.90 67.21
CA ILE A 27 2.04 -8.64 67.77
C ILE A 27 3.17 -8.08 66.89
N PHE A 28 3.87 -8.95 66.16
CA PHE A 28 5.01 -8.55 65.31
C PHE A 28 4.62 -8.03 63.92
N LEU A 29 3.40 -8.29 63.45
CA LEU A 29 2.92 -7.70 62.18
C LEU A 29 2.38 -6.26 62.34
N ASP A 30 1.83 -5.92 63.51
CA ASP A 30 1.23 -4.59 63.77
C ASP A 30 2.25 -3.55 64.26
N SER A 31 3.47 -3.96 64.58
CA SER A 31 4.53 -3.09 65.11
C SER A 31 5.45 -2.48 64.04
N ARG A 32 5.18 -2.72 62.75
CA ARG A 32 5.89 -2.10 61.61
C ARG A 32 5.13 -0.96 60.93
N ASN A 33 4.20 -0.31 61.62
CA ASN A 33 3.69 0.99 61.21
C ASN A 33 3.93 2.04 62.31
N LEU A 34 5.20 2.39 62.51
CA LEU A 34 5.61 3.52 63.32
C LEU A 34 5.22 4.82 62.59
N PRO A 35 4.42 5.72 63.19
CA PRO A 35 4.04 6.99 62.58
C PRO A 35 5.20 7.98 62.69
N ALA A 36 6.25 7.75 61.91
CA ALA A 36 7.33 8.69 61.71
C ALA A 36 7.08 9.45 60.40
N PHE A 37 6.32 10.54 60.51
CA PHE A 37 6.44 11.73 59.69
C PHE A 37 6.56 11.54 58.16
N ASP A 38 5.67 10.76 57.54
CA ASP A 38 5.48 10.84 56.10
C ASP A 38 4.37 11.86 55.78
N ARG A 39 4.78 13.09 55.43
CA ARG A 39 3.85 14.13 54.95
C ARG A 39 3.35 13.86 53.52
N HIS A 40 3.77 12.77 52.88
CA HIS A 40 3.43 12.46 51.49
C HIS A 40 2.40 11.34 51.33
N GLN A 41 1.89 10.76 52.43
CA GLN A 41 0.81 9.78 52.38
C GLN A 41 -0.56 10.49 52.48
N PHE A 42 -1.19 10.73 51.34
CA PHE A 42 -2.59 11.21 51.25
C PHE A 42 -3.60 10.09 51.61
N GLU A 43 -3.33 9.31 52.66
CA GLU A 43 -4.21 8.23 53.14
C GLU A 43 -4.81 8.64 54.48
N GLY A 44 -5.86 9.48 54.47
CA GLY A 44 -6.35 10.06 55.73
C GLY A 44 -7.59 10.96 55.70
N ARG A 45 -8.58 10.63 54.88
CA ARG A 45 -10.04 10.83 55.10
C ARG A 45 -10.54 12.13 55.75
N LEU A 46 -10.90 13.10 54.90
CA LEU A 46 -12.24 13.69 54.98
C LEU A 46 -13.17 12.81 54.14
N GLU A 47 -13.61 11.68 54.68
CA GLU A 47 -14.89 11.10 54.24
C GLU A 47 -15.99 11.98 54.83
N ARG A 48 -16.12 13.23 54.34
CA ARG A 48 -17.42 13.87 54.45
C ARG A 48 -18.33 12.99 53.61
N PRO A 49 -19.36 12.34 54.18
CA PRO A 49 -20.28 11.55 53.38
C PRO A 49 -20.76 12.47 52.28
N ILE A 50 -20.57 12.05 51.02
CA ILE A 50 -20.96 12.85 49.87
C ILE A 50 -22.42 13.23 50.12
N SER A 51 -22.67 14.52 50.32
CA SER A 51 -24.00 14.99 50.69
C SER A 51 -24.96 14.53 49.61
N ARG A 52 -26.11 13.99 50.01
CA ARG A 52 -27.13 13.51 49.07
C ARG A 52 -27.49 14.60 48.04
N ARG A 53 -27.36 15.88 48.41
CA ARG A 53 -27.53 17.04 47.51
C ARG A 53 -26.46 17.14 46.41
N ILE A 54 -25.20 16.82 46.72
CA ILE A 54 -24.09 16.81 45.76
C ILE A 54 -24.28 15.66 44.76
N ILE A 55 -24.68 14.48 45.24
CA ILE A 55 -25.02 13.34 44.36
C ILE A 55 -26.17 13.73 43.42
N TRP A 56 -27.20 14.39 43.93
CA TRP A 56 -28.30 14.89 43.12
C TRP A 56 -27.86 15.97 42.11
N SER A 57 -27.02 16.93 42.50
CA SER A 57 -26.56 17.98 41.57
C SER A 57 -25.67 17.41 40.47
N VAL A 58 -24.76 16.50 40.80
CA VAL A 58 -23.94 15.78 39.81
C VAL A 58 -24.85 14.95 38.91
N GLY A 59 -25.83 14.24 39.48
CA GLY A 59 -26.83 13.48 38.72
C GLY A 59 -27.61 14.35 37.74
N VAL A 60 -28.04 15.56 38.15
CA VAL A 60 -28.72 16.52 37.27
C VAL A 60 -27.81 16.98 36.13
N VAL A 61 -26.54 17.30 36.40
CA VAL A 61 -25.57 17.69 35.36
C VAL A 61 -25.35 16.56 34.36
N PHE A 62 -25.11 15.33 34.83
CA PHE A 62 -24.99 14.17 33.95
C PHE A 62 -26.26 13.91 33.14
N THR A 63 -27.44 14.11 33.75
CA THR A 63 -28.73 13.98 33.06
C THR A 63 -28.89 15.03 31.97
N LEU A 64 -28.48 16.28 32.22
CA LEU A 64 -28.50 17.35 31.21
C LEU A 64 -27.54 17.07 30.05
N ILE A 65 -26.33 16.59 30.34
CA ILE A 65 -25.36 16.17 29.31
C ILE A 65 -25.94 15.01 28.49
N LEU A 66 -26.54 14.02 29.15
CA LEU A 66 -27.17 12.89 28.48
C LEU A 66 -28.32 13.35 27.57
N LEU A 67 -29.18 14.25 28.03
CA LEU A 67 -30.26 14.81 27.22
C LEU A 67 -29.73 15.59 26.01
N LEU A 68 -28.62 16.31 26.15
CA LEU A 68 -27.96 17.00 25.04
C LEU A 68 -27.41 15.99 24.02
N LEU A 69 -26.73 14.92 24.47
CA LEU A 69 -26.24 13.85 23.60
C LEU A 69 -27.39 13.09 22.91
N LEU A 70 -28.51 12.86 23.61
CA LEU A 70 -29.72 12.27 23.04
C LEU A 70 -30.36 13.18 21.98
N GLY A 71 -30.42 14.49 22.22
CA GLY A 71 -30.85 15.46 21.22
C GLY A 71 -29.93 15.46 20.00
N LYS A 72 -28.61 15.41 20.22
CA LYS A 72 -27.62 15.37 19.13
C LYS A 72 -27.74 14.08 18.31
N THR A 73 -27.88 12.93 18.95
CA THR A 73 -28.07 11.65 18.25
C THR A 73 -29.40 11.62 17.50
N TYR A 74 -30.48 12.19 18.04
CA TYR A 74 -31.75 12.36 17.32
C TYR A 74 -31.58 13.20 16.05
N THR A 75 -30.86 14.33 16.10
CA THR A 75 -30.59 15.12 14.88
C THR A 75 -29.81 14.31 13.83
N LEU A 76 -28.77 13.60 14.25
CA LEU A 76 -27.93 12.79 13.36
C LEU A 76 -28.66 11.56 12.78
N GLN A 77 -29.53 10.92 13.55
CA GLN A 77 -30.20 9.67 13.16
C GLN A 77 -31.55 9.90 12.47
N VAL A 78 -32.28 10.96 12.81
CA VAL A 78 -33.67 11.19 12.34
C VAL A 78 -33.75 12.28 11.29
N GLN A 79 -33.06 13.41 11.47
CA GLN A 79 -33.08 14.50 10.48
C GLN A 79 -32.16 14.20 9.32
N ASP A 80 -30.90 13.85 9.61
CA ASP A 80 -29.87 13.60 8.59
C ASP A 80 -29.54 12.11 8.42
N GLY A 81 -30.24 11.21 9.13
CA GLY A 81 -29.92 9.78 9.08
C GLY A 81 -30.09 9.19 7.68
N GLY A 82 -31.11 9.64 6.94
CA GLY A 82 -31.35 9.19 5.57
C GLY A 82 -30.27 9.65 4.58
N THR A 83 -29.66 10.81 4.78
CA THR A 83 -28.58 11.33 3.92
C THR A 83 -27.26 10.67 4.27
N TYR A 84 -26.90 10.55 5.55
CA TYR A 84 -25.68 9.86 5.98
C TYR A 84 -25.73 8.36 5.73
N ALA A 85 -26.88 7.70 5.89
CA ALA A 85 -27.04 6.28 5.54
C ALA A 85 -26.91 6.05 4.03
N LYS A 86 -27.43 6.96 3.19
CA LYS A 86 -27.24 6.90 1.72
C LYS A 86 -25.79 7.15 1.33
N GLN A 87 -25.13 8.14 1.92
CA GLN A 87 -23.70 8.44 1.68
C GLN A 87 -22.83 7.25 2.11
N SER A 88 -23.06 6.69 3.30
CA SER A 88 -22.28 5.54 3.80
C SER A 88 -22.57 4.24 3.03
N ALA A 89 -23.82 3.97 2.63
CA ALA A 89 -24.18 2.78 1.85
C ALA A 89 -23.60 2.81 0.43
N GLN A 90 -23.25 4.00 -0.07
CA GLN A 90 -22.70 4.21 -1.41
C GLN A 90 -21.19 4.43 -1.40
N ASN A 91 -20.58 4.73 -0.25
CA ASN A 91 -19.13 4.75 -0.12
C ASN A 91 -18.59 3.34 -0.38
N ARG A 92 -17.78 3.22 -1.43
CA ARG A 92 -17.09 1.98 -1.75
C ARG A 92 -15.62 2.14 -1.41
N LEU A 93 -15.13 1.29 -0.52
CA LEU A 93 -13.70 1.11 -0.33
C LEU A 93 -13.17 0.27 -1.49
N ARG A 94 -12.30 0.85 -2.31
CA ARG A 94 -11.66 0.15 -3.42
C ARG A 94 -10.18 -0.01 -3.15
N HIS A 95 -9.71 -1.25 -3.12
CA HIS A 95 -8.29 -1.53 -3.19
C HIS A 95 -7.81 -1.24 -4.61
N THR A 96 -6.84 -0.35 -4.74
CA THR A 96 -6.21 0.01 -6.01
C THR A 96 -4.72 -0.25 -5.91
N LEU A 97 -4.14 -0.80 -6.98
CA LEU A 97 -2.71 -1.04 -7.07
C LEU A 97 -1.98 0.30 -7.26
N ILE A 98 -0.84 0.44 -6.60
CA ILE A 98 0.11 1.51 -6.90
C ILE A 98 1.23 0.86 -7.69
N PHE A 99 1.39 1.24 -8.95
CA PHE A 99 2.46 0.72 -9.77
C PHE A 99 3.79 1.36 -9.36
N GLY A 100 4.81 0.53 -9.10
CA GLY A 100 6.19 0.99 -9.04
C GLY A 100 6.74 1.22 -10.44
N SER A 101 7.89 1.87 -10.52
CA SER A 101 8.58 2.12 -11.78
C SER A 101 9.51 0.97 -12.13
N ARG A 102 9.52 0.55 -13.39
CA ARG A 102 10.44 -0.48 -13.89
C ARG A 102 11.89 0.02 -13.85
N GLY A 103 12.84 -0.89 -13.66
CA GLY A 103 14.27 -0.57 -13.67
C GLY A 103 14.74 0.08 -14.97
N VAL A 104 15.65 1.04 -14.87
CA VAL A 104 16.21 1.76 -16.03
C VAL A 104 17.33 0.93 -16.65
N LEU A 105 17.42 0.93 -17.98
CA LEU A 105 18.50 0.29 -18.72
C LEU A 105 19.52 1.32 -19.18
N TYR A 106 20.78 1.07 -18.87
CA TYR A 106 21.91 1.93 -19.23
C TYR A 106 22.91 1.20 -20.13
N ASP A 107 23.61 1.97 -20.95
CA ASP A 107 24.87 1.60 -21.59
C ASP A 107 26.03 1.70 -20.56
N LYS A 108 27.14 1.00 -20.80
CA LYS A 108 28.44 1.14 -20.12
C LYS A 108 28.88 2.59 -19.92
N ARG A 109 28.48 3.51 -20.80
CA ARG A 109 28.78 4.95 -20.72
C ARG A 109 27.74 5.77 -19.93
N GLY A 110 26.74 5.13 -19.34
CA GLY A 110 25.65 5.77 -18.59
C GLY A 110 24.56 6.40 -19.46
N THR A 111 24.54 6.11 -20.77
CA THR A 111 23.46 6.59 -21.65
C THR A 111 22.20 5.78 -21.40
N PHE A 112 21.04 6.44 -21.33
CA PHE A 112 19.76 5.78 -21.17
C PHE A 112 19.38 5.00 -22.44
N LEU A 113 19.22 3.69 -22.31
CA LEU A 113 18.75 2.81 -23.39
C LEU A 113 17.24 2.59 -23.31
N ALA A 114 16.70 2.43 -22.10
CA ALA A 114 15.28 2.38 -21.85
C ALA A 114 14.96 2.96 -20.47
N TRP A 115 14.00 3.89 -20.40
CA TRP A 115 13.60 4.57 -19.18
C TRP A 115 12.07 4.70 -19.11
N ASN A 116 11.56 5.27 -18.03
CA ASN A 116 10.11 5.44 -17.86
C ASN A 116 9.72 6.92 -17.93
N ILE A 117 8.57 7.19 -18.54
CA ILE A 117 7.95 8.50 -18.66
C ILE A 117 6.53 8.44 -18.07
N ILE A 118 6.10 9.52 -17.44
CA ILE A 118 4.73 9.62 -16.94
C ILE A 118 3.86 10.09 -18.10
N ASP A 119 2.81 9.33 -18.42
CA ASP A 119 1.82 9.76 -19.39
C ASP A 119 0.80 10.68 -18.72
N THR A 120 0.46 11.78 -19.38
CA THR A 120 -0.53 12.74 -18.86
C THR A 120 -1.95 12.22 -19.05
N ASP A 121 -2.19 11.43 -20.10
CA ASP A 121 -3.52 10.91 -20.41
C ASP A 121 -3.89 9.73 -19.51
N GLU A 122 -2.90 8.90 -19.13
CA GLU A 122 -3.08 7.72 -18.29
C GLU A 122 -2.01 7.67 -17.19
N PRO A 123 -2.13 8.48 -16.12
CA PRO A 123 -1.11 8.59 -15.07
C PRO A 123 -1.10 7.41 -14.07
N GLU A 124 -1.75 6.28 -14.40
CA GLU A 124 -1.83 5.12 -13.51
C GLU A 124 -0.47 4.43 -13.32
N PHE A 125 0.38 4.41 -14.36
CA PHE A 125 1.73 3.90 -14.30
C PHE A 125 2.65 4.59 -15.33
N SER A 126 3.96 4.51 -15.10
CA SER A 126 4.96 5.06 -16.02
C SER A 126 5.07 4.19 -17.28
N LYS A 127 4.96 4.81 -18.46
CA LYS A 127 5.18 4.13 -19.75
C LYS A 127 6.67 3.99 -20.03
N ARG A 128 7.04 2.91 -20.71
CA ARG A 128 8.41 2.64 -21.16
C ARG A 128 8.73 3.48 -22.39
N LYS A 129 9.91 4.08 -22.39
CA LYS A 129 10.50 4.78 -23.52
C LYS A 129 11.84 4.15 -23.87
N TYR A 130 12.01 3.78 -25.13
CA TYR A 130 13.28 3.29 -25.67
C TYR A 130 14.06 4.42 -26.34
N LEU A 131 15.39 4.28 -26.36
CA LEU A 131 16.27 5.18 -27.10
C LEU A 131 15.94 5.13 -28.59
N ASP A 132 15.72 6.30 -29.18
CA ASP A 132 15.38 6.46 -30.61
C ASP A 132 16.65 6.41 -31.48
N GLN A 133 17.29 5.24 -31.49
CA GLN A 133 18.46 4.91 -32.29
C GLN A 133 18.28 3.54 -32.91
N ALA A 134 18.79 3.38 -34.14
CA ALA A 134 18.65 2.15 -34.88
C ALA A 134 19.55 1.04 -34.32
N GLY A 135 19.14 -0.20 -34.53
CA GLY A 135 19.86 -1.41 -34.16
C GLY A 135 19.68 -1.87 -32.72
N LEU A 136 18.95 -1.16 -31.87
CA LEU A 136 18.79 -1.52 -30.46
C LEU A 136 17.62 -2.48 -30.21
N SER A 137 16.64 -2.57 -31.11
CA SER A 137 15.37 -3.23 -30.81
C SER A 137 15.53 -4.71 -30.47
N HIS A 138 16.36 -5.46 -31.20
CA HIS A 138 16.61 -6.87 -30.91
C HIS A 138 17.41 -7.10 -29.62
N ILE A 139 18.24 -6.13 -29.23
CA ILE A 139 19.01 -6.21 -27.98
C ILE A 139 18.08 -5.92 -26.81
N LEU A 140 17.40 -4.78 -26.83
CA LEU A 140 16.56 -4.34 -25.73
C LEU A 140 15.30 -5.20 -25.61
N GLY A 141 14.72 -5.58 -26.74
CA GLY A 141 13.41 -6.21 -26.80
C GLY A 141 12.29 -5.21 -26.58
N PHE A 142 11.14 -5.71 -26.17
CA PHE A 142 9.96 -4.90 -25.86
C PHE A 142 9.20 -5.54 -24.69
N LEU A 143 8.27 -4.79 -24.11
CA LEU A 143 7.46 -5.27 -22.99
C LEU A 143 5.96 -5.16 -23.28
N LYS A 144 5.16 -5.85 -22.47
CA LYS A 144 3.71 -5.66 -22.44
C LYS A 144 3.26 -5.07 -21.12
N TYR A 145 2.40 -4.08 -21.21
CA TYR A 145 1.84 -3.41 -20.06
C TYR A 145 0.81 -4.28 -19.31
N PRO A 146 0.60 -3.97 -18.02
CA PRO A 146 -0.52 -4.48 -17.25
C PRO A 146 -1.84 -4.25 -17.98
N THR A 147 -2.75 -5.21 -17.88
CA THR A 147 -4.05 -5.16 -18.58
C THR A 147 -5.21 -5.20 -17.59
N LYS A 148 -6.17 -4.30 -17.82
CA LYS A 148 -7.38 -4.16 -17.01
C LYS A 148 -8.63 -4.53 -17.80
N ASP A 149 -9.62 -5.05 -17.11
CA ASP A 149 -10.95 -5.30 -17.68
C ASP A 149 -11.75 -3.99 -17.83
N LYS A 150 -12.97 -4.10 -18.37
CA LYS A 150 -13.89 -2.94 -18.51
C LYS A 150 -14.35 -2.35 -17.17
N ALA A 151 -14.23 -3.11 -16.08
CA ALA A 151 -14.55 -2.66 -14.74
C ALA A 151 -13.34 -2.00 -14.04
N GLY A 152 -12.17 -1.96 -14.69
CA GLY A 152 -10.94 -1.38 -14.18
C GLY A 152 -10.18 -2.28 -13.19
N PHE A 153 -10.44 -3.59 -13.19
CA PHE A 153 -9.65 -4.57 -12.44
C PHE A 153 -8.51 -5.10 -13.30
N TYR A 154 -7.30 -5.02 -12.77
CA TYR A 154 -6.12 -5.61 -13.38
C TYR A 154 -6.14 -7.12 -13.18
N TYR A 155 -6.26 -7.87 -14.28
CA TYR A 155 -6.11 -9.33 -14.27
C TYR A 155 -4.66 -9.75 -14.61
N LYS A 156 -3.88 -8.82 -15.19
CA LYS A 156 -2.43 -8.90 -15.27
C LYS A 156 -1.84 -7.61 -14.77
N VAL A 157 -1.08 -7.72 -13.69
CA VAL A 157 -0.48 -6.57 -12.99
C VAL A 157 0.97 -6.34 -13.38
N ASP A 158 1.66 -7.38 -13.85
CA ASP A 158 3.09 -7.32 -14.10
C ASP A 158 3.41 -6.70 -15.46
N PHE A 159 4.52 -5.97 -15.50
CA PHE A 159 5.17 -5.58 -16.75
C PHE A 159 5.92 -6.81 -17.29
N GLU A 160 5.43 -7.39 -18.38
CA GLU A 160 5.98 -8.61 -18.95
C GLU A 160 6.98 -8.29 -20.07
N GLY A 161 8.28 -8.46 -19.83
CA GLY A 161 9.30 -8.44 -20.88
C GLY A 161 9.11 -9.58 -21.88
N ARG A 162 9.01 -9.25 -23.17
CA ARG A 162 8.66 -10.23 -24.23
C ARG A 162 9.85 -10.72 -25.03
N ASP A 163 10.88 -9.91 -25.14
CA ASP A 163 12.08 -10.22 -25.92
C ASP A 163 13.32 -9.56 -25.31
N GLY A 164 14.51 -9.92 -25.82
CA GLY A 164 15.78 -9.25 -25.51
C GLY A 164 16.11 -9.14 -24.02
N VAL A 165 16.81 -8.07 -23.66
CA VAL A 165 17.19 -7.67 -22.30
C VAL A 165 15.97 -7.51 -21.40
N GLU A 166 14.87 -6.97 -21.92
CA GLU A 166 13.61 -6.81 -21.17
C GLU A 166 13.08 -8.14 -20.64
N LYS A 167 13.18 -9.21 -21.44
CA LYS A 167 12.79 -10.56 -21.03
C LYS A 167 13.82 -11.21 -20.13
N TYR A 168 15.11 -11.10 -20.47
CA TYR A 168 16.18 -11.77 -19.71
C TYR A 168 16.30 -11.22 -18.29
N TYR A 169 16.28 -9.89 -18.12
CA TYR A 169 16.37 -9.25 -16.81
C TYR A 169 14.99 -8.98 -16.18
N ASN A 170 13.91 -9.55 -16.71
CA ASN A 170 12.55 -9.23 -16.27
C ASN A 170 12.38 -9.36 -14.75
N GLU A 171 12.96 -10.38 -14.12
CA GLU A 171 12.87 -10.60 -12.68
C GLU A 171 13.46 -9.46 -11.84
N TYR A 172 14.57 -8.87 -12.30
CA TYR A 172 15.30 -7.81 -11.59
C TYR A 172 14.70 -6.43 -11.85
N ILE A 173 14.34 -6.15 -13.10
CA ILE A 173 13.84 -4.82 -13.50
C ILE A 173 12.35 -4.63 -13.22
N THR A 174 11.60 -5.70 -12.88
CA THR A 174 10.17 -5.59 -12.56
C THR A 174 9.97 -4.99 -11.17
N PRO A 175 9.13 -3.95 -11.01
CA PRO A 175 8.86 -3.35 -9.72
C PRO A 175 7.95 -4.23 -8.85
N GLN A 176 7.97 -4.02 -7.55
CA GLN A 176 6.99 -4.58 -6.64
C GLN A 176 5.84 -3.58 -6.44
N HIS A 177 4.63 -3.96 -6.85
CA HIS A 177 3.46 -3.09 -6.73
C HIS A 177 3.06 -2.86 -5.27
N GLY A 178 2.68 -1.63 -4.99
CA GLY A 178 2.08 -1.20 -3.74
C GLY A 178 0.56 -1.37 -3.74
N LEU A 179 -0.05 -1.06 -2.61
CA LEU A 179 -1.49 -1.14 -2.41
C LEU A 179 -1.98 0.13 -1.71
N LYS A 180 -3.02 0.75 -2.27
CA LYS A 180 -3.77 1.84 -1.62
C LYS A 180 -5.25 1.49 -1.51
N ILE A 181 -5.87 1.97 -0.43
CA ILE A 181 -7.32 2.04 -0.30
C ILE A 181 -7.74 3.43 -0.76
N VAL A 182 -8.71 3.45 -1.67
CA VAL A 182 -9.36 4.67 -2.14
C VAL A 182 -10.81 4.60 -1.67
N GLU A 183 -11.24 5.58 -0.88
CA GLU A 183 -12.63 5.77 -0.53
C GLU A 183 -13.27 6.69 -1.55
N THR A 184 -14.32 6.19 -2.21
CA THR A 184 -15.01 6.91 -3.28
C THR A 184 -16.45 7.17 -2.87
N ASP A 185 -16.91 8.41 -3.06
CA ASP A 185 -18.32 8.79 -2.88
C ASP A 185 -19.23 8.10 -3.92
N ALA A 186 -20.54 8.18 -3.70
CA ALA A 186 -21.58 7.74 -4.63
C ALA A 186 -21.41 8.24 -6.07
N HIS A 187 -20.79 9.41 -6.25
CA HIS A 187 -20.54 10.04 -7.55
C HIS A 187 -19.22 9.61 -8.21
N GLY A 188 -18.47 8.68 -7.62
CA GLY A 188 -17.18 8.24 -8.17
C GLY A 188 -16.00 9.17 -7.83
N LYS A 189 -16.20 10.19 -7.01
CA LYS A 189 -15.14 11.12 -6.59
C LYS A 189 -14.38 10.57 -5.39
N VAL A 190 -13.06 10.55 -5.48
CA VAL A 190 -12.17 10.14 -4.39
C VAL A 190 -12.29 11.14 -3.23
N GLN A 191 -12.69 10.66 -2.05
CA GLN A 191 -12.77 11.45 -0.81
C GLN A 191 -11.51 11.31 0.04
N SER A 192 -10.97 10.09 0.13
CA SER A 192 -9.78 9.80 0.92
C SER A 192 -8.94 8.70 0.26
N GLU A 193 -7.61 8.80 0.42
CA GLU A 193 -6.66 7.76 0.00
C GLU A 193 -5.77 7.38 1.18
N SER A 194 -5.54 6.08 1.36
CA SER A 194 -4.61 5.56 2.36
C SER A 194 -3.71 4.51 1.72
N VAL A 195 -2.40 4.79 1.70
CA VAL A 195 -1.41 3.83 1.22
C VAL A 195 -1.18 2.77 2.30
N LEU A 196 -1.57 1.53 2.01
CA LEU A 196 -1.32 0.38 2.88
C LEU A 196 0.11 -0.12 2.74
N LYS A 197 0.58 -0.23 1.50
CA LYS A 197 1.90 -0.75 1.16
C LYS A 197 2.51 0.13 0.07
N PRO A 198 3.65 0.80 0.31
CA PRO A 198 4.32 1.56 -0.73
C PRO A 198 4.86 0.62 -1.83
N PRO A 199 4.88 1.06 -3.10
CA PRO A 199 5.56 0.31 -4.16
C PRO A 199 7.08 0.33 -3.96
N ARG A 200 7.77 -0.61 -4.61
CA ARG A 200 9.23 -0.60 -4.75
C ARG A 200 9.58 -0.65 -6.22
N ASP A 201 10.47 0.23 -6.64
CA ASP A 201 10.93 0.28 -8.02
C ASP A 201 11.82 -0.92 -8.36
N GLY A 202 11.87 -1.26 -9.64
CA GLY A 202 12.74 -2.32 -10.16
C GLY A 202 14.21 -1.88 -10.19
N GLU A 203 15.12 -2.84 -10.17
CA GLU A 203 16.55 -2.59 -10.19
C GLU A 203 17.01 -2.13 -11.58
N SER A 204 17.93 -1.17 -11.62
CA SER A 204 18.49 -0.70 -12.89
C SER A 204 19.64 -1.61 -13.34
N VAL A 205 19.77 -1.79 -14.65
CA VAL A 205 20.79 -2.67 -15.26
C VAL A 205 21.64 -1.87 -16.24
N THR A 206 22.95 -2.07 -16.14
CA THR A 206 23.93 -1.50 -17.07
C THR A 206 24.45 -2.60 -18.00
N LEU A 207 24.32 -2.39 -19.30
CA LEU A 207 24.80 -3.29 -20.35
C LEU A 207 26.21 -2.90 -20.79
N THR A 208 26.92 -3.84 -21.41
CA THR A 208 28.25 -3.60 -22.02
C THR A 208 28.18 -2.90 -23.38
N ILE A 209 27.00 -2.89 -23.99
CA ILE A 209 26.73 -2.33 -25.33
C ILE A 209 26.92 -0.81 -25.32
N ASP A 210 27.70 -0.28 -26.28
CA ASP A 210 27.80 1.15 -26.56
C ASP A 210 26.77 1.55 -27.63
N ALA A 211 25.81 2.39 -27.27
CA ALA A 211 24.71 2.82 -28.15
C ALA A 211 25.20 3.47 -29.45
N ARG A 212 26.33 4.18 -29.40
CA ARG A 212 26.89 4.86 -30.59
C ARG A 212 27.54 3.85 -31.53
N LEU A 213 28.25 2.86 -30.98
CA LEU A 213 28.81 1.77 -31.79
C LEU A 213 27.70 0.90 -32.37
N GLN A 214 26.61 0.72 -31.61
CA GLN A 214 25.40 0.04 -32.08
C GLN A 214 24.79 0.71 -33.31
N ASP A 215 24.49 2.01 -33.22
CA ASP A 215 23.92 2.80 -34.33
C ASP A 215 24.80 2.73 -35.59
N LYS A 216 26.12 2.89 -35.43
CA LYS A 216 27.07 2.82 -36.57
C LYS A 216 27.16 1.43 -37.18
N LEU A 217 27.25 0.38 -36.37
CA LEU A 217 27.33 -1.00 -36.87
C LEU A 217 26.04 -1.39 -37.60
N TYR A 218 24.88 -1.05 -37.02
CA TYR A 218 23.60 -1.30 -37.65
C TYR A 218 23.46 -0.57 -38.99
N GLY A 219 23.77 0.72 -39.03
CA GLY A 219 23.74 1.50 -40.28
C GLY A 219 24.63 0.92 -41.38
N PHE A 220 25.82 0.43 -41.02
CA PHE A 220 26.72 -0.25 -41.97
C PHE A 220 26.11 -1.55 -42.51
N ILE A 221 25.55 -2.40 -41.64
CA ILE A 221 24.94 -3.68 -42.03
C ILE A 221 23.67 -3.46 -42.85
N GLU A 222 22.84 -2.48 -42.48
CA GLU A 222 21.67 -2.08 -43.24
C GLU A 222 22.06 -1.62 -44.65
N GLN A 223 23.04 -0.73 -44.77
CA GLN A 223 23.51 -0.24 -46.06
C GLN A 223 24.08 -1.37 -46.91
N LEU A 224 24.96 -2.21 -46.34
CA LEU A 224 25.54 -3.34 -47.03
C LEU A 224 24.48 -4.33 -47.54
N ALA A 225 23.46 -4.62 -46.71
CA ALA A 225 22.37 -5.50 -47.09
C ALA A 225 21.55 -4.91 -48.25
N LYS A 226 21.19 -3.63 -48.18
CA LYS A 226 20.45 -2.93 -49.24
C LYS A 226 21.24 -2.86 -50.55
N ASP A 227 22.51 -2.48 -50.49
CA ASP A 227 23.36 -2.30 -51.67
C ASP A 227 23.62 -3.61 -52.41
N ARG A 228 23.68 -4.73 -51.68
CA ARG A 228 23.90 -6.07 -52.24
C ARG A 228 22.62 -6.83 -52.52
N GLY A 229 21.46 -6.28 -52.16
CA GLY A 229 20.16 -6.94 -52.33
C GLY A 229 19.93 -8.12 -51.36
N PHE A 230 20.61 -8.15 -50.21
CA PHE A 230 20.35 -9.14 -49.17
C PHE A 230 19.08 -8.80 -48.37
N GLN A 231 18.39 -9.85 -47.93
CA GLN A 231 17.16 -9.71 -47.14
C GLN A 231 17.42 -9.38 -45.66
N GLY A 232 18.65 -9.62 -45.19
CA GLY A 232 19.06 -9.41 -43.81
C GLY A 232 20.56 -9.46 -43.65
N GLY A 233 21.03 -9.12 -42.46
CA GLY A 233 22.45 -9.16 -42.09
C GLY A 233 22.61 -9.07 -40.58
N ALA A 234 23.72 -9.60 -40.07
CA ALA A 234 24.05 -9.50 -38.66
C ALA A 234 25.55 -9.26 -38.47
N ALA A 235 25.91 -8.55 -37.41
CA ALA A 235 27.29 -8.34 -37.02
C ALA A 235 27.41 -8.19 -35.51
N VAL A 236 28.55 -8.59 -34.97
CA VAL A 236 28.87 -8.48 -33.55
C VAL A 236 30.26 -7.86 -33.42
N LEU A 237 30.38 -6.92 -32.49
CA LEU A 237 31.65 -6.34 -32.07
C LEU A 237 31.88 -6.70 -30.60
N MET A 238 33.02 -7.34 -30.33
CA MET A 238 33.39 -7.83 -29.02
C MET A 238 34.81 -7.35 -28.68
N ASP A 239 35.02 -7.00 -27.42
CA ASP A 239 36.36 -6.81 -26.86
C ASP A 239 37.00 -8.18 -26.58
N VAL A 240 38.13 -8.44 -27.21
CA VAL A 240 38.83 -9.74 -27.16
C VAL A 240 39.57 -9.99 -25.86
N GLU A 241 39.81 -8.97 -25.04
CA GLU A 241 40.56 -9.09 -23.80
C GLU A 241 39.66 -9.54 -22.63
N ASN A 242 38.43 -9.01 -22.57
CA ASN A 242 37.48 -9.27 -21.48
C ASN A 242 36.20 -9.99 -21.93
N GLY A 243 35.92 -10.09 -23.23
CA GLY A 243 34.72 -10.73 -23.77
C GLY A 243 33.47 -9.83 -23.76
N ASP A 244 33.59 -8.54 -23.44
CA ASP A 244 32.47 -7.59 -23.47
C ASP A 244 31.92 -7.48 -24.89
N LEU A 245 30.60 -7.62 -25.01
CA LEU A 245 29.90 -7.30 -26.25
C LEU A 245 29.68 -5.79 -26.32
N LEU A 246 30.33 -5.14 -27.28
CA LEU A 246 30.24 -3.69 -27.48
C LEU A 246 29.08 -3.29 -28.40
N SER A 247 28.72 -4.16 -29.35
CA SER A 247 27.62 -3.93 -30.29
C SER A 247 27.18 -5.26 -30.94
N MET A 248 25.87 -5.40 -31.20
CA MET A 248 25.27 -6.57 -31.86
C MET A 248 24.14 -6.13 -32.79
N ALA A 249 24.42 -5.96 -34.08
CA ALA A 249 23.44 -5.51 -35.07
C ALA A 249 22.75 -6.70 -35.74
N SER A 250 21.44 -6.59 -35.96
CA SER A 250 20.65 -7.50 -36.79
C SER A 250 19.63 -6.72 -37.61
N PHE A 251 19.74 -6.81 -38.94
CA PHE A 251 18.88 -6.16 -39.93
C PHE A 251 18.02 -7.22 -40.64
N PRO A 252 16.72 -6.96 -40.91
CA PRO A 252 15.95 -5.78 -40.53
C PRO A 252 15.49 -5.81 -39.07
N GLU A 253 15.31 -4.64 -38.44
CA GLU A 253 14.76 -4.54 -37.09
C GLU A 253 13.27 -4.18 -37.04
N TYR A 254 12.64 -4.51 -35.92
CA TYR A 254 11.33 -3.99 -35.52
C TYR A 254 11.47 -2.73 -34.67
N ASP A 255 10.37 -2.04 -34.40
CA ASP A 255 10.34 -0.92 -33.44
C ASP A 255 9.85 -1.39 -32.06
N SER A 256 10.76 -1.41 -31.07
CA SER A 256 10.45 -1.79 -29.69
C SER A 256 9.39 -0.91 -29.04
N GLN A 257 9.38 0.39 -29.36
CA GLN A 257 8.38 1.33 -28.86
C GLN A 257 7.02 1.00 -29.47
N ALA A 258 6.95 0.80 -30.79
CA ALA A 258 5.71 0.49 -31.47
C ALA A 258 5.11 -0.87 -31.06
N LEU A 259 5.94 -1.88 -30.78
CA LEU A 259 5.50 -3.17 -30.23
C LEU A 259 5.00 -3.05 -28.79
N THR A 260 5.63 -2.21 -27.98
CA THR A 260 5.24 -1.97 -26.58
C THR A 260 3.91 -1.21 -26.51
N ASP A 261 3.74 -0.19 -27.34
CA ASP A 261 2.54 0.63 -27.40
C ASP A 261 1.40 -0.06 -28.19
N GLY A 262 1.69 -1.16 -28.88
CA GLY A 262 0.72 -1.89 -29.69
C GLY A 262 0.31 -1.18 -30.97
N THR A 263 1.11 -0.23 -31.46
CA THR A 263 0.85 0.58 -32.66
C THR A 263 1.42 -0.05 -33.94
N GLU A 264 2.24 -1.10 -33.83
CA GLU A 264 2.70 -1.92 -34.95
C GLU A 264 1.52 -2.67 -35.62
N LYS A 265 0.88 -2.02 -36.59
CA LYS A 265 0.15 -2.74 -37.64
C LYS A 265 1.18 -3.45 -38.49
N LYS A 266 1.31 -4.78 -38.36
CA LYS A 266 2.06 -5.67 -39.27
C LYS A 266 2.09 -5.08 -40.69
N LYS A 267 3.18 -4.41 -41.08
CA LYS A 267 3.45 -4.16 -42.49
C LYS A 267 3.80 -5.53 -43.05
N SER A 268 2.80 -6.24 -43.57
CA SER A 268 3.07 -7.48 -44.30
C SER A 268 4.02 -7.10 -45.43
N PHE A 269 5.26 -7.56 -45.34
CA PHE A 269 6.20 -7.51 -46.44
C PHE A 269 5.59 -8.34 -47.58
N ARG A 270 4.76 -7.70 -48.42
CA ARG A 270 4.39 -8.24 -49.72
C ARG A 270 5.54 -7.88 -50.64
N PRO A 271 6.36 -8.83 -51.10
CA PRO A 271 7.32 -8.53 -52.14
C PRO A 271 6.51 -7.98 -53.32
N LYS A 272 6.85 -6.76 -53.77
CA LYS A 272 6.31 -6.24 -55.04
C LYS A 272 6.73 -7.25 -56.11
N ARG A 273 5.79 -8.06 -56.58
CA ARG A 273 5.95 -8.77 -57.86
C ARG A 273 6.22 -7.70 -58.90
N ARG A 274 7.47 -7.62 -59.38
CA ARG A 274 7.77 -6.92 -60.62
C ARG A 274 6.99 -7.65 -61.71
N LEU A 275 6.08 -6.91 -62.37
CA LEU A 275 5.58 -7.25 -63.70
C LEU A 275 6.64 -6.81 -64.72
#